data_AF-A0A6G3ML28-F1
#
_entry.id   AF-A0A6G3ML28-F1
#
_cell.length_a   1.000
_cell.length_b   1.000
_cell.length_c   1.000
_cell.angle_alpha   90.00
_cell.angle_beta   90.00
_cell.angle_gamma   90.00
#
_symmetry.space_group_name_H-M   'P 1'
#
loop_
_entity.id
_entity.type
_entity.pdbx_description
1 polymer ?
#
loop_
_entity_poly.entity_id
_entity_poly.type
_entity_poly.pdbx_seq_one_letter_code
_entity_poly.pdbx_strand_id
1 'polypeptide(L)'
;FLKTYTDSEDSFEVKEFDKYNNNLTLEIACNCAPKFELTQDAEKKRFIMDPSDKVVLYNPTYEELYAPVVGPANPFKTREQKSSKNMYIGHVQPANINDAMFDTERLTFHHYGLYYPNIQGMLRIPVPINHNKS
;
A
#
# COMPACT_ATOMS: atom_id res chain seq x y z
N PHE A 1 -74.35 -24.15 28.14
CA PHE A 1 -74.11 -23.10 27.13
C PHE A 1 -72.86 -23.47 26.36
N LEU A 2 -72.99 -23.83 25.09
CA LEU A 2 -71.93 -24.36 24.22
C LEU A 2 -71.77 -23.42 23.02
N LYS A 3 -70.54 -22.94 22.75
CA LYS A 3 -69.73 -23.28 21.56
C LYS A 3 -68.56 -22.31 21.39
N THR A 4 -67.42 -22.92 21.14
CA THR A 4 -66.14 -22.38 20.66
C THR A 4 -66.31 -21.77 19.27
N TYR A 5 -65.74 -20.59 19.05
CA TYR A 5 -65.60 -20.00 17.72
C TYR A 5 -64.21 -20.29 17.16
N THR A 6 -64.26 -20.82 15.94
CA THR A 6 -63.19 -21.24 15.04
C THR A 6 -62.68 -20.06 14.21
N ASP A 7 -61.42 -20.14 13.78
CA ASP A 7 -60.78 -19.23 12.81
C ASP A 7 -61.67 -18.94 11.59
N SER A 8 -61.79 -17.66 11.24
CA SER A 8 -62.24 -17.22 9.93
C SER A 8 -61.19 -16.27 9.38
N GLU A 9 -60.35 -16.79 8.50
CA GLU A 9 -59.59 -15.99 7.55
C GLU A 9 -60.60 -15.22 6.70
N ASP A 10 -60.73 -13.93 6.97
CA ASP A 10 -61.38 -13.00 6.05
C ASP A 10 -60.46 -12.86 4.84
N SER A 11 -60.70 -13.75 3.87
CA SER A 11 -60.14 -13.74 2.54
C SER A 11 -60.42 -12.38 1.90
N PHE A 12 -59.38 -11.55 1.77
CA PHE A 12 -59.45 -10.36 0.93
C PHE A 12 -59.44 -10.80 -0.53
N GLU A 13 -60.63 -10.81 -1.13
CA GLU A 13 -60.90 -11.20 -2.51
C GLU A 13 -60.02 -10.40 -3.48
N VAL A 14 -58.99 -11.05 -4.05
CA VAL A 14 -58.20 -10.48 -5.15
C VAL A 14 -59.08 -10.52 -6.38
N LYS A 15 -59.69 -9.38 -6.72
CA LYS A 15 -60.39 -9.23 -8.00
C LYS A 15 -59.38 -9.43 -9.13
N GLU A 16 -59.60 -10.45 -9.96
CA GLU A 16 -58.91 -10.63 -11.22
C GLU A 16 -59.03 -9.34 -12.04
N PHE A 17 -57.90 -8.73 -12.38
CA PHE A 17 -57.88 -7.57 -13.28
C PHE A 17 -57.97 -8.09 -14.71
N ASP A 18 -59.12 -7.81 -15.33
CA ASP A 18 -59.43 -8.21 -16.70
C ASP A 18 -58.35 -7.78 -17.70
N LYS A 19 -58.04 -8.74 -18.57
CA LYS A 19 -56.97 -8.77 -19.56
C LYS A 19 -57.23 -7.74 -20.67
N TYR A 20 -56.74 -6.52 -20.51
CA TYR A 20 -56.65 -5.56 -21.61
C TYR A 20 -55.44 -5.90 -22.49
N ASN A 21 -55.71 -6.63 -23.59
CA ASN A 21 -54.84 -6.57 -24.75
C ASN A 21 -54.81 -5.12 -25.23
N ASN A 22 -53.63 -4.50 -25.18
CA ASN A 22 -52.97 -3.73 -26.24
C ASN A 22 -51.79 -2.96 -25.61
N ASN A 23 -50.60 -3.17 -26.18
CA ASN A 23 -49.45 -2.26 -26.19
C ASN A 23 -48.43 -2.33 -25.03
N LEU A 24 -47.23 -2.78 -25.41
CA LEU A 24 -45.91 -2.51 -24.87
C LEU A 24 -45.77 -2.51 -23.33
N THR A 25 -45.59 -3.69 -22.76
CA THR A 25 -44.96 -3.83 -21.43
C THR A 25 -43.50 -3.42 -21.54
N LEU A 26 -43.22 -2.14 -21.27
CA LEU A 26 -41.88 -1.69 -20.96
C LEU A 26 -41.51 -2.28 -19.60
N GLU A 27 -40.78 -3.39 -19.59
CA GLU A 27 -40.08 -3.87 -18.39
C GLU A 27 -39.08 -2.80 -17.97
N ILE A 28 -39.51 -1.85 -17.15
CA ILE A 28 -38.63 -0.90 -16.51
C ILE A 28 -37.94 -1.65 -15.37
N ALA A 29 -36.90 -2.40 -15.72
CA ALA A 29 -35.91 -2.82 -14.75
C ALA A 29 -35.17 -1.55 -14.28
N CYS A 30 -35.53 -1.01 -13.11
CA CYS A 30 -34.67 -0.06 -12.42
C CYS A 30 -33.42 -0.84 -12.02
N ASN A 31 -32.41 -0.82 -12.88
CA ASN A 31 -31.07 -1.10 -12.42
C ASN A 31 -30.61 0.11 -11.62
N CYS A 32 -31.08 0.18 -10.38
CA CYS A 32 -30.82 1.28 -9.46
C CYS A 32 -29.40 1.22 -8.87
N ALA A 33 -28.57 0.25 -9.29
CA ALA A 33 -27.16 0.20 -8.98
C ALA A 33 -26.34 0.61 -10.22
N PRO A 34 -25.43 1.59 -10.10
CA PRO A 34 -24.48 1.87 -11.17
C PRO A 34 -23.68 0.59 -11.45
N LYS A 35 -23.41 0.30 -12.73
CA LYS A 35 -22.51 -0.79 -13.11
C LYS A 35 -21.10 -0.39 -12.66
N PHE A 36 -20.72 -0.87 -11.47
CA PHE A 36 -19.43 -0.60 -10.87
C PHE A 36 -18.41 -1.53 -11.52
N GLU A 37 -17.81 -1.06 -12.62
CA GLU A 37 -16.58 -1.64 -13.11
C GLU A 37 -15.49 -1.25 -12.12
N LEU A 38 -14.79 -2.23 -11.53
CA LEU A 38 -13.53 -1.95 -10.86
C LEU A 38 -12.68 -1.24 -11.91
N THR A 39 -12.50 0.07 -11.76
CA THR A 39 -11.65 0.84 -12.65
C THR A 39 -10.32 0.10 -12.61
N GLN A 40 -9.81 -0.36 -13.74
CA GLN A 40 -8.51 -1.05 -13.81
C GLN A 40 -7.40 -0.21 -13.12
N ASP A 41 -7.63 1.09 -12.99
CA ASP A 41 -6.83 2.05 -12.23
C ASP A 41 -6.81 1.79 -10.71
N ALA A 42 -7.91 1.30 -10.12
CA ALA A 42 -7.97 0.90 -8.72
C ALA A 42 -7.20 -0.40 -8.46
N GLU A 43 -7.11 -1.29 -9.45
CA GLU A 43 -6.27 -2.48 -9.38
C GLU A 43 -4.79 -2.13 -9.62
N LYS A 44 -4.48 -1.27 -10.60
CA LYS A 44 -3.11 -0.77 -10.84
C LYS A 44 -2.53 -0.01 -9.66
N LYS A 45 -3.36 0.78 -8.95
CA LYS A 45 -2.95 1.44 -7.69
C LYS A 45 -2.64 0.47 -6.56
N ARG A 46 -3.15 -0.78 -6.59
CA ARG A 46 -2.80 -1.76 -5.56
C ARG A 46 -1.35 -2.24 -5.69
N PHE A 47 -0.75 -2.17 -6.88
CA PHE A 47 0.59 -2.68 -7.16
C PHE A 47 1.71 -1.62 -7.08
N ILE A 48 1.39 -0.33 -7.20
CA ILE A 48 2.38 0.75 -7.17
C ILE A 48 2.30 1.47 -5.83
N MET A 49 3.30 1.23 -4.98
CA MET A 49 3.46 1.88 -3.69
C MET A 49 3.90 3.34 -3.84
N ASP A 50 3.50 4.21 -2.90
CA ASP A 50 4.08 5.54 -2.82
C ASP A 50 5.53 5.43 -2.30
N PRO A 51 6.53 5.99 -3.00
CA PRO A 51 7.93 6.03 -2.53
C PRO A 51 8.13 6.75 -1.19
N SER A 52 7.16 7.56 -0.76
CA SER A 52 7.22 8.34 0.48
C SER A 52 6.77 7.54 1.71
N ASP A 53 6.03 6.44 1.49
CA ASP A 53 5.46 5.63 2.57
C ASP A 53 6.54 4.80 3.26
N LYS A 54 6.43 4.73 4.60
CA LYS A 54 7.37 3.98 5.46
C LYS A 54 6.82 2.67 5.98
N VAL A 55 5.52 2.45 5.81
CA VAL A 55 4.80 1.30 6.35
C VAL A 55 4.02 0.67 5.21
N VAL A 56 4.19 -0.64 5.06
CA VAL A 56 3.50 -1.42 4.03
C VAL A 56 2.45 -2.31 4.70
N LEU A 57 1.24 -2.34 4.14
CA LEU A 57 0.09 -3.08 4.69
C LEU A 57 -0.02 -4.53 4.18
N TYR A 58 0.80 -4.89 3.20
CA TYR A 58 0.87 -6.23 2.62
C TYR A 58 2.33 -6.61 2.34
N ASN A 59 2.57 -7.84 1.85
CA ASN A 59 3.91 -8.29 1.47
C ASN A 59 4.11 -8.14 -0.06
N PRO A 60 4.66 -7.02 -0.55
CA PRO A 60 4.90 -6.81 -1.97
C PRO A 60 5.99 -7.73 -2.51
N THR A 61 5.98 -7.90 -3.83
CA THR A 61 7.08 -8.58 -4.53
C THR A 61 8.32 -7.68 -4.58
N TYR A 62 9.48 -8.28 -4.82
CA TYR A 62 10.74 -7.53 -4.95
C TYR A 62 10.67 -6.47 -6.06
N GLU A 63 10.08 -6.82 -7.21
CA GLU A 63 9.99 -5.92 -8.37
C GLU A 63 9.16 -4.68 -8.07
N GLU A 64 8.08 -4.83 -7.30
CA GLU A 64 7.22 -3.72 -6.90
C GLU A 64 7.89 -2.81 -5.86
N LEU A 65 8.54 -3.38 -4.86
CA LEU A 65 9.15 -2.62 -3.76
C LEU A 65 10.42 -1.86 -4.19
N TYR A 66 11.22 -2.46 -5.08
CA TYR A 66 12.49 -1.89 -5.55
C TYR A 66 12.39 -1.25 -6.94
N ALA A 67 11.17 -1.04 -7.45
CA ALA A 67 10.94 -0.29 -8.68
C ALA A 67 11.53 1.14 -8.58
N PRO A 68 12.28 1.62 -9.58
CA PRO A 68 12.80 2.98 -9.56
C PRO A 68 11.70 4.01 -9.76
N VAL A 69 11.83 5.17 -9.10
CA VAL A 69 10.94 6.32 -9.34
C VAL A 69 11.23 6.90 -10.72
N VAL A 70 10.20 6.95 -11.57
CA VAL A 70 10.31 7.43 -12.95
C VAL A 70 10.24 8.97 -13.00
N GLY A 71 11.12 9.59 -13.78
CA GLY A 71 11.14 11.03 -14.05
C GLY A 71 12.49 11.69 -13.76
N PRO A 72 12.70 12.93 -14.25
CA PRO A 72 13.94 13.65 -14.00
C PRO A 72 14.05 14.07 -12.52
N ALA A 73 15.24 13.94 -11.95
CA ALA A 73 15.51 14.43 -10.59
C ALA A 73 15.41 15.96 -10.55
N ASN A 74 14.81 16.50 -9.48
CA ASN A 74 14.72 17.94 -9.28
C ASN A 74 16.14 18.57 -9.24
N PRO A 75 16.48 19.49 -10.17
CA PRO A 75 17.82 20.09 -10.24
C PRO A 75 18.06 21.14 -9.14
N PHE A 76 17.02 21.70 -8.54
CA PHE A 76 17.11 22.76 -7.53
C PHE A 76 17.36 22.26 -6.11
N LYS A 77 17.40 20.94 -5.91
CA LYS A 77 17.72 20.35 -4.60
C LYS A 77 19.23 20.27 -4.41
N THR A 78 19.74 20.77 -3.29
CA THR A 78 21.14 20.58 -2.88
C THR A 78 21.42 19.09 -2.59
N ARG A 79 22.70 18.72 -2.54
CA ARG A 79 23.11 17.34 -2.17
C ARG A 79 22.54 16.92 -0.82
N GLU A 80 22.50 17.84 0.14
CA GLU A 80 21.96 17.59 1.47
C GLU A 80 20.45 17.39 1.46
N GLN A 81 19.72 18.14 0.63
CA GLN A 81 18.27 17.99 0.45
C GLN A 81 17.88 16.73 -0.31
N LYS A 82 18.78 16.16 -1.11
CA LYS A 82 18.58 14.88 -1.80
C LYS A 82 18.84 13.66 -0.91
N SER A 83 19.53 13.84 0.21
CA SER A 83 19.87 12.74 1.12
C SER A 83 18.64 12.26 1.89
N SER A 84 18.47 10.93 2.00
CA SER A 84 17.47 10.33 2.88
C SER A 84 17.87 10.56 4.33
N LYS A 85 17.15 11.42 5.04
CA LYS A 85 17.47 11.82 6.41
C LYS A 85 16.22 11.82 7.28
N ASN A 86 16.35 11.36 8.52
CA ASN A 86 15.32 11.52 9.55
C ASN A 86 15.66 12.60 10.59
N MET A 87 16.94 12.99 10.65
CA MET A 87 17.46 14.10 11.45
C MET A 87 18.29 15.03 10.56
N TYR A 88 18.61 16.24 11.04
CA TYR A 88 19.33 17.24 10.24
C TYR A 88 20.61 16.71 9.58
N ILE A 89 21.37 15.89 10.32
CA ILE A 89 22.70 15.41 9.92
C ILE A 89 22.63 14.10 9.12
N GLY A 90 21.57 13.30 9.25
CA GLY A 90 21.56 11.96 8.67
C GLY A 90 20.31 11.15 8.94
N HIS A 91 20.46 9.83 8.83
CA HIS A 91 19.43 8.85 9.09
C HIS A 91 19.85 7.91 10.21
N VAL A 92 19.06 7.81 11.26
CA VAL A 92 19.32 6.92 12.40
C VAL A 92 18.18 5.94 12.57
N GLN A 93 18.51 4.65 12.59
CA GLN A 93 17.59 3.57 12.89
C GLN A 93 18.17 2.69 13.99
N PRO A 94 17.33 2.18 14.90
CA PRO A 94 17.79 1.18 15.86
C PRO A 94 18.29 -0.06 15.10
N ALA A 95 19.49 -0.51 15.44
CA ALA A 95 20.09 -1.71 14.87
C ALA A 95 20.41 -2.69 16.01
N ASN A 96 20.09 -3.95 15.80
CA ASN A 96 20.35 -5.02 16.75
C ASN A 96 21.62 -5.77 16.31
N ILE A 97 22.76 -5.36 16.85
CA ILE A 97 24.08 -5.94 16.57
C ILE A 97 24.56 -6.66 17.82
N ASN A 98 25.32 -7.75 17.65
CA ASN A 98 25.97 -8.44 18.76
C ASN A 98 27.08 -7.56 19.37
N ASP A 99 27.05 -7.35 20.69
CA ASP A 99 28.03 -6.54 21.44
C ASP A 99 29.48 -6.96 21.16
N ALA A 100 29.76 -8.27 21.16
CA ALA A 100 31.11 -8.78 20.94
C ALA A 100 31.61 -8.47 19.52
N MET A 101 30.73 -8.53 18.51
CA MET A 101 31.06 -8.14 17.15
C MET A 101 31.29 -6.64 17.06
N PHE A 102 30.41 -5.83 17.66
CA PHE A 102 30.57 -4.39 17.67
C PHE A 102 31.90 -3.95 18.31
N ASP A 103 32.25 -4.51 19.46
CA ASP A 103 33.49 -4.16 20.15
C ASP A 103 34.73 -4.64 19.41
N THR A 104 34.70 -5.84 18.82
CA THR A 104 35.81 -6.33 18.00
C THR A 104 36.09 -5.36 16.86
N GLU A 105 35.06 -4.92 16.15
CA GLU A 105 35.19 -4.00 15.04
C GLU A 105 35.65 -2.60 15.48
N ARG A 106 35.09 -2.10 16.58
CA ARG A 106 35.49 -0.82 17.18
C ARG A 106 36.97 -0.83 17.59
N LEU A 107 37.43 -1.89 18.23
CA LEU A 107 38.81 -2.05 18.65
C LEU A 107 39.74 -2.21 17.45
N THR A 108 39.34 -3.04 16.48
CA THR A 108 40.12 -3.26 15.25
C THR A 108 40.34 -1.95 14.49
N PHE A 109 39.30 -1.12 14.38
CA PHE A 109 39.42 0.20 13.78
C PHE A 109 40.34 1.12 14.60
N HIS A 110 40.20 1.14 15.92
CA HIS A 110 41.06 1.95 16.79
C HIS A 110 42.55 1.55 16.71
N HIS A 111 42.84 0.26 16.57
CA HIS A 111 44.22 -0.25 16.55
C HIS A 111 44.85 -0.25 15.15
N TYR A 112 44.10 -0.62 14.12
CA TYR A 112 44.64 -0.87 12.77
C TYR A 112 44.14 0.14 11.73
N GLY A 113 43.16 0.99 12.06
CA GLY A 113 42.57 1.95 11.11
C GLY A 113 41.75 1.30 10.00
N LEU A 114 41.44 0.01 10.11
CA LEU A 114 40.72 -0.79 9.11
C LEU A 114 39.48 -1.39 9.75
N TYR A 115 38.43 -1.55 8.94
CA TYR A 115 37.15 -2.13 9.34
C TYR A 115 36.68 -3.04 8.20
N TYR A 116 36.37 -4.30 8.50
CA TYR A 116 35.79 -5.25 7.54
C TYR A 116 34.38 -5.60 8.00
N PRO A 117 33.36 -4.82 7.59
CA PRO A 117 31.99 -5.20 7.89
C PRO A 117 31.68 -6.54 7.21
N ASN A 118 31.21 -7.51 7.98
CA ASN A 118 30.53 -8.69 7.46
C ASN A 118 29.35 -8.18 6.61
N ILE A 119 29.44 -8.37 5.29
CA ILE A 119 28.85 -7.49 4.27
C ILE A 119 27.34 -7.71 4.03
N GLN A 120 26.54 -7.99 5.08
CA GLN A 120 25.09 -8.17 4.94
C GLN A 120 24.23 -7.34 5.90
N GLY A 121 24.80 -6.63 6.88
CA GLY A 121 24.02 -5.99 7.95
C GLY A 121 23.94 -4.47 8.00
N MET A 122 24.84 -3.72 7.35
CA MET A 122 24.90 -2.26 7.52
C MET A 122 25.00 -1.57 6.17
N LEU A 123 23.97 -0.80 5.82
CA LEU A 123 23.95 0.08 4.65
C LEU A 123 25.24 0.90 4.63
N ARG A 124 26.04 0.65 3.59
CA ARG A 124 27.24 1.41 3.24
C ARG A 124 26.84 2.88 3.09
N ILE A 125 27.29 3.75 3.98
CA ILE A 125 27.25 5.19 3.71
C ILE A 125 28.21 5.40 2.52
N PRO A 126 27.74 5.83 1.34
CA PRO A 126 28.64 6.05 0.21
C PRO A 126 29.56 7.22 0.56
N VAL A 127 30.86 6.94 0.74
CA VAL A 127 31.89 7.98 0.74
C VAL A 127 31.88 8.60 -0.66
N PRO A 128 31.65 9.92 -0.82
CA PRO A 128 31.69 10.54 -2.13
C PRO A 128 33.11 10.45 -2.70
N ILE A 129 33.24 9.77 -3.84
CA ILE A 129 34.47 9.74 -4.63
C ILE A 129 34.58 11.09 -5.31
N ASN A 130 35.44 11.98 -4.80
CA ASN A 130 35.78 13.23 -5.48
C ASN A 130 36.60 12.88 -6.73
N HIS A 131 36.01 13.02 -7.91
CA HIS A 131 36.65 12.78 -9.22
C HIS A 131 37.52 13.94 -9.70
N ASN A 132 37.98 14.81 -8.79
CA ASN A 132 38.77 15.98 -9.16
C ASN A 132 40.13 15.93 -8.48
N LYS A 133 40.99 15.05 -9.00
CA LYS A 133 42.44 15.23 -8.98
C LYS A 133 42.95 15.01 -10.40
N SER A 134 43.11 16.13 -11.12
CA SER A 134 44.16 16.32 -12.13
C SER A 134 45.11 17.36 -11.57
#